data_AF-A0A3N5M6P3-F1
#
_entry.id   AF-A0A3N5M6P3-F1
#
_cell.length_a   1.000
_cell.length_b   1.000
_cell.length_c   1.000
_cell.angle_alpha   90.00
_cell.angle_beta   90.00
_cell.angle_gamma   90.00
#
_symmetry.space_group_name_H-M   'P 1'
#
loop_
_entity.id
_entity.type
_entity.pdbx_description
1 polymer ?
#
loop_
_entity_poly.entity_id
_entity_poly.type
_entity_poly.pdbx_seq_one_letter_code
_entity_poly.pdbx_strand_id
1 'polypeptide(L)' 'MNDLRIRTMRPDEISIAVDWAAAEGWNPGLADATCFATVDGDGFLIGELDGAPAATVSCVNYDA' A
#
# COMPACT_ATOMS: atom_id res chain seq x y z
N MET A 1 16.97 4.17 -18.36
CA MET A 1 16.58 2.83 -17.87
C MET A 1 15.73 3.11 -16.65
N ASN A 2 14.44 2.77 -16.69
CA ASN A 2 13.56 3.06 -15.55
C ASN A 2 14.01 2.23 -14.36
N ASP A 3 14.31 2.92 -13.26
CA ASP A 3 14.68 2.26 -12.00
C ASP A 3 13.40 1.89 -11.25
N LEU A 4 13.16 0.58 -11.10
CA LEU A 4 12.05 0.07 -10.32
C LEU A 4 12.57 -0.32 -8.93
N ARG A 5 12.06 0.36 -7.91
CA ARG A 5 12.31 0.04 -6.51
C ARG A 5 11.04 -0.50 -5.87
N ILE A 6 11.13 -1.65 -5.21
CA ILE A 6 10.05 -2.21 -4.40
C ILE A 6 10.48 -2.14 -2.94
N ARG A 7 9.58 -1.67 -2.07
CA ARG A 7 9.82 -1.58 -0.62
C ARG A 7 8.51 -1.71 0.15
N THR A 8 8.61 -2.02 1.43
CA THR A 8 7.51 -1.90 2.37
C THR A 8 7.03 -0.44 2.44
N MET A 9 5.72 -0.27 2.51
CA MET A 9 5.07 1.01 2.75
C MET A 9 5.23 1.39 4.22
N ARG A 10 5.49 2.67 4.49
CA ARG A 10 5.28 3.18 5.85
C ARG A 10 3.78 3.19 6.15
N PRO A 11 3.34 3.07 7.42
CA PRO A 11 1.92 3.09 7.76
C PRO A 11 1.15 4.31 7.22
N ASP A 12 1.79 5.49 7.17
CA ASP A 12 1.22 6.73 6.62
C ASP A 12 1.05 6.70 5.09
N GLU A 13 1.78 5.82 4.39
CA GLU A 13 1.69 5.69 2.93
C GLU A 13 0.53 4.80 2.48
N ILE A 14 -0.03 3.96 3.37
CA ILE A 14 -1.13 3.04 3.01
C ILE A 14 -2.35 3.80 2.47
N SER A 15 -2.52 5.07 2.83
CA SER A 15 -3.57 5.92 2.25
C SER A 15 -3.47 6.03 0.72
N ILE A 16 -2.27 5.94 0.13
CA ILE A 16 -2.09 5.94 -1.33
C ILE A 16 -2.85 4.78 -1.97
N ALA A 17 -2.72 3.56 -1.41
CA ALA A 17 -3.42 2.38 -1.92
C ALA A 17 -4.94 2.51 -1.76
N VAL A 18 -5.39 3.06 -0.63
CA VAL A 18 -6.82 3.31 -0.35
C VAL A 18 -7.41 4.35 -1.29
N ASP A 19 -6.71 5.46 -1.50
CA ASP A 19 -7.14 6.55 -2.39
C ASP A 19 -7.19 6.09 -3.84
N TRP A 20 -6.22 5.27 -4.28
CA TRP A 20 -6.23 4.68 -5.62
C TRP A 20 -7.37 3.68 -5.80
N ALA A 21 -7.63 2.82 -4.80
CA ALA A 21 -8.79 1.93 -4.84
C ALA A 21 -10.11 2.72 -4.95
N ALA A 22 -10.26 3.81 -4.19
CA ALA A 22 -11.42 4.69 -4.30
C ALA A 22 -11.53 5.34 -5.70
N ALA A 23 -10.42 5.83 -6.26
CA ALA A 23 -10.38 6.40 -7.61
C ALA A 23 -10.71 5.39 -8.71
N GLU A 24 -10.37 4.11 -8.51
CA GLU A 24 -10.75 2.99 -9.38
C GLU A 24 -12.22 2.57 -9.23
N GLY A 25 -12.96 3.15 -8.28
CA GLY A 25 -14.39 2.89 -8.06
C GLY A 25 -14.69 1.83 -7.01
N TRP A 26 -13.69 1.39 -6.23
CA TRP A 26 -13.92 0.57 -5.03
C TRP A 26 -14.52 1.42 -3.90
N ASN A 27 -15.06 0.76 -2.88
CA ASN A 27 -15.65 1.42 -1.71
C ASN A 27 -14.83 1.13 -0.44
N PRO A 28 -13.62 1.69 -0.30
CA PRO A 28 -12.84 1.53 0.93
C PRO A 28 -13.51 2.27 2.10
N GLY A 29 -13.36 1.70 3.29
CA GLY A 29 -13.81 2.30 4.54
C GLY A 29 -12.92 3.44 5.02
N LEU A 30 -13.49 4.35 5.80
CA LEU A 30 -12.79 5.53 6.34
C LEU A 30 -11.60 5.18 7.26
N ALA A 31 -11.60 3.99 7.84
CA ALA A 31 -10.57 3.52 8.76
C ALA A 31 -9.63 2.47 8.14
N ASP A 32 -9.84 2.09 6.88
CA ASP A 32 -9.16 0.95 6.25
C ASP A 32 -7.64 1.11 6.29
N ALA A 33 -7.12 2.29 5.96
CA ALA A 33 -5.67 2.54 6.00
C ALA A 33 -5.06 2.27 7.39
N THR A 34 -5.75 2.68 8.46
CA THR A 34 -5.28 2.43 9.83
C THR A 34 -5.40 0.96 10.20
N CYS A 35 -6.53 0.31 9.88
CA CYS A 35 -6.75 -1.10 10.16
C CYS A 35 -5.72 -1.99 9.45
N PHE A 36 -5.42 -1.70 8.18
CA PHE A 36 -4.46 -2.46 7.38
C PHE A 36 -3.03 -2.44 7.96
N ALA A 37 -2.64 -1.35 8.62
CA ALA A 37 -1.34 -1.24 9.27
C ALA A 37 -1.19 -2.13 10.53
N THR A 38 -2.27 -2.72 11.05
CA THR A 38 -2.25 -3.39 12.38
C THR A 38 -1.98 -4.88 12.34
N VAL A 39 -2.33 -5.58 11.26
CA VAL A 39 -2.20 -7.04 11.17
C VAL A 39 -0.76 -7.44 10.91
N ASP A 40 -0.14 -6.80 9.92
CA ASP A 40 1.24 -7.02 9.52
C ASP A 40 1.82 -5.68 9.08
N GLY A 41 2.78 -5.16 9.86
CA GLY A 41 3.44 -3.88 9.58
C GLY A 41 4.24 -3.90 8.28
N ASP A 42 4.62 -5.07 7.79
CA ASP A 42 5.38 -5.26 6.55
C ASP A 42 4.53 -5.77 5.38
N GLY A 43 3.22 -5.95 5.59
CA GLY A 43 2.31 -6.59 4.63
C GLY A 43 1.89 -5.72 3.45
N PHE A 44 2.29 -4.45 3.39
CA PHE A 44 2.00 -3.54 2.29
C PHE A 44 3.28 -3.12 1.57
N LEU A 45 3.25 -3.22 0.24
CA LEU A 45 4.40 -2.93 -0.62
C LEU A 45 4.05 -1.84 -1.64
N ILE A 46 5.03 -1.01 -1.95
CA ILE A 46 4.96 0.02 -2.98
C ILE A 46 6.07 -0.20 -4.00
N GLY A 47 5.69 -0.12 -5.28
CA GLY A 47 6.59 -0.07 -6.42
C GLY A 47 6.75 1.37 -6.88
N GLU A 48 7.99 1.85 -6.86
CA GLU A 48 8.37 3.19 -7.31
C GLU A 48 9.12 3.09 -8.65
N LEU A 49 8.63 3.78 -9.68
CA LEU A 49 9.33 3.94 -10.96
C LEU A 49 9.98 5.32 -10.96
N ASP A 50 11.31 5.35 -11.09
CA ASP A 50 12.09 6.59 -11.06
C ASP A 50 11.80 7.46 -9.82
N GLY A 51 11.54 6.81 -8.68
CA GLY A 51 11.23 7.46 -7.40
C GLY A 51 9.77 7.90 -7.22
N ALA A 52 8.91 7.69 -8.22
CA ALA A 52 7.48 8.00 -8.13
C ALA A 52 6.66 6.72 -7.87
N PRO A 53 5.69 6.73 -6.93
CA PRO A 53 4.73 5.63 -6.76
C PRO A 53 4.04 5.26 -8.08
N ALA A 54 4.10 3.98 -8.45
CA ALA A 54 3.51 3.47 -9.68
C ALA A 54 2.59 2.25 -9.46
N ALA A 55 2.80 1.51 -8.37
CA ALA A 55 1.98 0.35 -8.00
C ALA A 55 1.98 0.13 -6.48
N THR A 56 0.92 -0.46 -5.96
CA THR A 56 0.83 -0.93 -4.58
C THR A 56 0.28 -2.35 -4.53
N VAL A 57 0.71 -3.17 -3.58
CA VAL A 57 0.15 -4.50 -3.34
C VAL A 57 0.09 -4.80 -1.84
N SER A 58 -0.97 -5.48 -1.42
CA SER A 58 -1.11 -6.01 -0.06
C SER A 58 -0.86 -7.52 -0.09
N CYS A 59 0.08 -7.97 0.75
CA CYS A 59 0.43 -9.37 0.97
C CYS A 59 0.67 -9.56 2.48
N VAL A 60 -0.43 -9.76 3.21
CA VAL A 60 -0.44 -9.78 4.68
C VAL A 60 -0.20 -11.18 5.20
N ASN A 61 0.76 -11.34 6.12
CA ASN A 61 0.90 -12.55 6.91
C ASN A 61 -0.07 -12.50 8.12
N TYR A 62 -0.86 -13.57 8.30
CA TYR A 62 -1.80 -13.69 9.43
C TYR A 62 -1.26 -14.58 10.56
N ASP A 63 -0.10 -15.22 10.37
CA ASP A 63 0.58 -16.02 11.38
C ASP A 63 1.39 -15.14 12.35
N ALA A 64 1.74 -15.70 13.52
CA ALA A 64 2.50 -15.05 14.59
C ALA A 64 4.01 -15.28 14.49
#